data_AF-A0A0T5ZVX4-F1
#
_entry.id   AF-A0A0T5ZVX4-F1
#
_cell.length_a   1.000
_cell.length_b   1.000
_cell.length_c   1.000
_cell.angle_alpha   90.00
_cell.angle_beta   90.00
_cell.angle_gamma   90.00
#
_symmetry.space_group_name_H-M   'P 1'
#
loop_
_entity.id
_entity.type
_entity.pdbx_description
1 polymer ?
#
loop_
_entity_poly.entity_id
_entity_poly.type
_entity_poly.pdbx_seq_one_letter_code
_entity_poly.pdbx_strand_id
1 'polypeptide(L)' 'MQNSKYVCVRIWKMPDTDRYRGQDVWLGAGSHDIGYGVSRAGTKWIHVIDPRVDRERDKIRNDLMHTGLVAT' A
#
# COMPACT_ATOMS: atom_id res chain seq x y z
N MET A 1 -12.53 14.06 -8.08
CA MET A 1 -11.28 14.10 -7.29
C MET A 1 -11.60 13.57 -5.91
N GLN A 2 -11.12 12.38 -5.55
CA GLN A 2 -11.44 11.73 -4.28
C GLN A 2 -10.27 11.95 -3.32
N ASN A 3 -10.37 12.98 -2.49
CA ASN A 3 -9.43 13.24 -1.40
C ASN A 3 -9.85 12.38 -0.20
N SER A 4 -9.24 11.20 -0.05
CA SER A 4 -9.24 10.47 1.23
C SER A 4 -7.79 10.15 1.61
N LYS A 5 -7.40 10.58 2.81
CA LYS A 5 -6.02 10.93 3.20
C LYS A 5 -5.33 9.86 4.08
N TYR A 6 -5.71 8.59 3.98
CA TYR A 6 -5.13 7.57 4.87
C TYR A 6 -4.70 6.33 4.08
N VAL A 7 -3.42 6.32 3.74
CA VAL A 7 -2.70 5.22 3.09
C VAL A 7 -1.74 4.65 4.12
N CYS A 8 -1.89 3.37 4.46
CA CYS A 8 -0.93 2.66 5.31
C CYS A 8 0.01 1.86 4.40
N VAL A 9 1.24 2.33 4.24
CA VAL A 9 2.28 1.62 3.47
C VAL A 9 3.38 1.14 4.41
N ARG A 10 3.70 -0.14 4.28
CA ARG A 10 4.83 -0.78 4.96
C ARG A 10 5.77 -1.34 3.90
N ILE A 11 7.07 -1.19 4.13
CA ILE A 11 8.11 -1.57 3.18
C ILE A 11 9.21 -2.33 3.94
N TRP A 12 9.71 -3.41 3.35
CA TRP A 12 10.78 -4.24 3.89
C TRP A 12 11.83 -4.50 2.84
N LYS A 13 13.11 -4.41 3.21
CA LYS A 13 14.20 -4.90 2.36
C LYS A 13 14.23 -6.42 2.44
N MET A 14 14.27 -7.08 1.29
CA MET A 14 14.43 -8.53 1.23
C MET A 14 15.89 -8.91 1.54
N PRO A 15 16.13 -10.13 2.07
CA PRO A 15 17.47 -10.66 2.25
C PRO A 15 18.29 -10.65 0.95
N ASP A 16 19.62 -10.57 1.07
CA ASP A 16 20.51 -10.56 -0.11
C ASP A 16 20.42 -11.84 -0.96
N THR A 17 19.92 -12.94 -0.39
CA THR A 17 19.63 -14.19 -1.11
C THR A 17 18.48 -14.06 -2.11
N ASP A 18 17.60 -13.07 -1.93
CA ASP A 18 16.38 -12.85 -2.71
C ASP A 18 16.53 -11.69 -3.71
N ARG A 19 17.77 -11.33 -4.06
CA ARG A 19 18.06 -10.27 -5.05
C ARG A 19 17.53 -10.66 -6.43
N TYR A 20 16.86 -9.73 -7.09
CA TYR A 20 16.35 -9.94 -8.44
C TYR A 20 17.33 -9.36 -9.46
N ARG A 21 17.88 -10.22 -10.34
CA ARG A 21 18.88 -9.82 -11.34
C ARG A 21 20.07 -9.05 -10.74
N GLY A 22 20.50 -9.46 -9.55
CA GLY A 22 21.59 -8.79 -8.83
C GLY A 22 21.23 -7.41 -8.28
N GLN A 23 19.95 -7.06 -8.20
CA GLN A 23 19.45 -5.83 -7.59
C GLN A 23 18.73 -6.11 -6.28
N ASP A 24 18.79 -5.13 -5.38
CA ASP A 24 18.08 -5.19 -4.10
C ASP A 24 16.57 -5.12 -4.34
N VAL A 25 15.83 -6.00 -3.66
CA VAL A 25 14.37 -6.06 -3.75
C VAL A 25 13.75 -5.51 -2.48
N TRP A 26 12.76 -4.65 -2.64
CA TRP A 26 11.95 -4.14 -1.56
C TRP A 26 10.52 -4.64 -1.73
N LEU A 27 9.99 -5.29 -0.71
CA LEU A 27 8.60 -5.73 -0.66
C LEU A 27 7.76 -4.66 0.01
N GLY A 28 6.59 -4.37 -0.55
CA GLY A 28 5.66 -3.38 -0.02
C GLY A 28 4.26 -3.97 0.22
N ALA A 29 3.59 -3.49 1.26
CA ALA A 29 2.17 -3.71 1.50
C ALA A 29 1.48 -2.37 1.76
N GLY A 30 0.46 -2.07 0.97
CA GLY A 30 -0.33 -0.84 1.05
C GLY A 30 -1.81 -1.14 1.26
N SER A 31 -2.49 -0.37 2.12
CA SER A 31 -3.95 -0.40 2.24
C SER A 31 -4.53 1.01 2.25
N HIS A 32 -5.66 1.18 1.56
CA HIS A 32 -6.45 2.41 1.56
C HIS A 32 -7.55 2.31 2.62
N ASP A 33 -7.50 3.21 3.60
CA ASP A 33 -8.56 3.35 4.60
C ASP A 33 -9.64 4.30 4.08
N ILE A 34 -10.89 3.82 4.07
CA ILE A 34 -12.07 4.54 3.60
C ILE A 34 -12.97 5.03 4.74
N GLY A 35 -12.62 4.76 6.00
CA GLY A 35 -13.33 5.28 7.15
C GLY A 35 -13.29 4.38 8.38
N TYR A 36 -14.20 4.63 9.30
CA TYR A 36 -14.31 3.91 10.56
C TYR A 36 -15.65 3.17 10.64
N GLY A 37 -15.60 1.96 11.18
CA GLY A 37 -16.76 1.15 11.52
C GLY A 37 -16.76 0.83 13.01
N VAL A 38 -17.83 0.19 13.46
CA VAL A 38 -17.93 -0.39 14.80
C VAL A 38 -17.84 -1.91 14.65
N SER A 39 -17.12 -2.57 15.56
CA SER A 39 -17.03 -4.02 15.60
C SER A 39 -18.42 -4.65 15.72
N ARG A 40 -18.57 -5.90 15.27
CA ARG A 40 -19.86 -6.61 15.34
C ARG A 40 -20.46 -6.64 16.76
N ALA A 41 -19.62 -6.61 17.80
CA ALA A 41 -20.03 -6.59 19.19
C ALA A 41 -20.37 -5.18 19.72
N GLY A 42 -20.20 -4.11 18.94
CA GLY A 42 -20.50 -2.74 19.35
C GLY A 42 -19.44 -2.07 20.22
N THR A 43 -18.37 -2.78 20.59
CA THR A 43 -17.45 -2.37 21.67
C THR A 43 -16.15 -1.72 21.19
N LYS A 44 -15.85 -1.77 19.89
CA LYS A 44 -14.57 -1.28 19.35
C LYS A 44 -14.78 -0.52 18.05
N TRP A 45 -14.04 0.57 17.87
CA TRP A 45 -13.89 1.23 16.58
C TRP A 45 -12.86 0.48 15.73
N ILE A 46 -13.12 0.33 14.44
CA ILE A 46 -12.23 -0.34 13.49
C ILE A 46 -12.05 0.51 12.23
N HIS A 47 -10.88 0.42 11.61
CA HIS A 47 -10.65 0.98 10.28
C HIS A 47 -11.32 0.10 9.22
N VAL A 48 -11.89 0.72 8.20
CA VAL A 48 -12.52 0.03 7.06
C VAL A 48 -11.58 0.16 5.87
N ILE A 49 -11.03 -0.97 5.45
CA ILE A 49 -10.13 -1.04 4.30
C ILE A 49 -10.95 -1.13 3.01
N ASP A 50 -10.57 -0.36 1.99
CA ASP A 50 -11.15 -0.45 0.65
C ASP A 50 -10.99 -1.88 0.10
N PRO A 51 -12.07 -2.58 -0.28
CA PRO A 51 -11.96 -3.92 -0.85
C PRO A 51 -11.25 -3.93 -2.21
N ARG A 52 -11.12 -2.78 -2.88
CA ARG A 52 -10.44 -2.64 -4.18
C ARG A 52 -8.93 -2.50 -4.00
N VAL A 53 -8.31 -3.49 -3.36
CA VAL A 53 -6.88 -3.48 -3.00
C VAL A 53 -5.94 -3.23 -4.19
N ASP A 54 -6.29 -3.69 -5.39
CA ASP A 54 -5.50 -3.44 -6.59
C ASP A 54 -5.40 -1.96 -6.96
N ARG A 55 -6.39 -1.14 -6.61
CA ARG A 55 -6.34 0.31 -6.88
C ARG A 55 -5.26 0.99 -6.06
N GLU A 56 -5.05 0.54 -4.82
CA GLU A 56 -4.00 1.08 -3.98
C GLU A 56 -2.62 0.69 -4.51
N ARG A 57 -2.46 -0.56 -4.98
CA ARG A 57 -1.24 -1.00 -5.68
C ARG A 57 -0.97 -0.15 -6.92
N ASP A 58 -1.98 0.08 -7.76
CA ASP A 58 -1.84 0.84 -8.99
C ASP A 58 -1.52 2.32 -8.71
N LYS A 59 -2.10 2.89 -7.65
CA LYS A 59 -1.76 4.23 -7.18
C LYS A 59 -0.29 4.34 -6.77
N ILE A 60 0.20 3.44 -5.92
CA ILE A 60 1.61 3.42 -5.49
C ILE A 60 2.54 3.30 -6.71
N ARG A 61 2.20 2.41 -7.66
CA ARG A 61 2.94 2.30 -8.92
C ARG A 61 2.96 3.64 -9.67
N ASN A 62 1.81 4.27 -9.85
CA ASN A 62 1.70 5.53 -10.59
C ASN A 62 2.46 6.68 -9.91
N ASP A 63 2.41 6.76 -8.58
CA ASP A 63 3.16 7.75 -7.80
C ASP A 63 4.68 7.53 -7.96
N LEU A 64 5.15 6.28 -7.94
CA LEU A 64 6.54 5.94 -8.22
C LEU A 64 6.94 6.31 -9.66
N MET A 65 6.10 5.99 -10.65
CA MET A 65 6.35 6.37 -12.05
C MET A 65 6.47 7.89 -12.22
N HIS A 66 5.71 8.67 -11.45
CA HIS A 66 5.73 10.13 -11.50
C HIS A 66 7.07 10.74 -11.03
N THR A 67 7.87 9.98 -10.28
CA THR A 67 9.22 10.43 -9.86
C THR A 67 10.22 10.49 -11.01
N GLY A 68 9.94 9.81 -12.14
CA GLY A 68 10.89 9.67 -13.25
C GLY A 68 12.09 8.76 -12.95
N LEU A 69 12.11 8.09 -11.79
CA LEU A 69 13.21 7.20 -11.37
C LEU A 69 12.94 5.72 -11.69
N VAL A 70 11.74 5.38 -12.15
CA VAL A 70 11.36 4.00 -12.45
C VAL A 70 11.80 3.65 -13.88
N ALA A 71 12.60 2.59 -14.01
CA ALA A 71 12.95 2.02 -15.31
C ALA A 71 11.71 1.39 -15.97
N THR A 72 11.53 1.63 -17.27
CA THR A 72 10.43 1.09 -18.08
C THR A 72 10.84 -0.16 -18.84
#